data_AF-A0A2V9QJF9-F1
#
_entry.id   AF-A0A2V9QJF9-F1
#
_cell.length_a   1.000
_cell.length_b   1.000
_cell.length_c   1.000
_cell.angle_alpha   90.00
_cell.angle_beta   90.00
_cell.angle_gamma   90.00
#
_symmetry.space_group_name_H-M   'P 1'
#
loop_
_entity.id
_entity.type
_entity.pdbx_description
1 polymer ?
#
loop_
_entity_poly.entity_id
_entity_poly.type
_entity_poly.pdbx_seq_one_letter_code
_entity_poly.pdbx_strand_id
1 'polypeptide(L)' 'NQMLRGHYAYYGIAGNFRAMQRVHRAVERYWRKMLSSRSWKGTVWWKQFQPIKTQFPLLRPRLYLPYAKLQAIAVL' A
#
# COMPACT_ATOMS: atom_id res chain seq x y z
N ASN A 1 -7.25 -2.69 -7.03
CA ASN A 1 -5.97 -2.96 -6.33
C ASN A 1 -4.96 -3.85 -7.09
N GLN A 2 -5.15 -4.16 -8.38
CA GLN A 2 -4.22 -5.04 -9.13
C GLN A 2 -2.80 -4.48 -9.23
N MET A 3 -2.64 -3.17 -9.45
CA MET A 3 -1.32 -2.53 -9.52
C MET A 3 -0.50 -2.70 -8.24
N LEU A 4 -1.11 -2.49 -7.06
CA LEU A 4 -0.44 -2.71 -5.77
C LEU A 4 -0.03 -4.17 -5.58
N ARG A 5 -0.86 -5.10 -6.06
CA ARG A 5 -0.56 -6.54 -6.01
C ARG A 5 0.69 -6.88 -6.84
N GLY A 6 0.77 -6.37 -8.07
CA GLY A 6 1.94 -6.55 -8.92
C GLY A 6 3.20 -5.90 -8.35
N HIS A 7 3.06 -4.67 -7.83
CA HIS A 7 4.17 -3.96 -7.18
C HIS A 7 4.70 -4.72 -5.95
N TYR A 8 3.81 -5.24 -5.09
CA TYR A 8 4.23 -6.03 -3.93
C TYR A 8 4.75 -7.41 -4.31
N ALA A 9 4.30 -8.02 -5.41
CA ALA A 9 4.88 -9.27 -5.88
C ALA A 9 6.31 -9.07 -6.39
N TYR A 10 6.55 -7.99 -7.14
CA TYR A 10 7.86 -7.69 -7.72
C TYR A 10 8.87 -7.18 -6.67
N TYR A 11 8.45 -6.23 -5.82
CA TYR A 11 9.33 -5.62 -4.83
C TYR A 11 9.33 -6.35 -3.48
N GLY A 12 8.48 -7.38 -3.31
CA GLY A 12 8.08 -8.15 -2.12
C GLY A 12 9.16 -8.86 -1.30
N ILE A 13 10.41 -8.45 -1.46
CA ILE A 13 11.62 -9.09 -0.95
C ILE A 13 11.94 -8.61 0.47
N ALA A 14 12.45 -9.50 1.32
CA ALA A 14 12.93 -9.15 2.66
C ALA A 14 13.95 -8.00 2.59
N GLY A 15 13.72 -6.95 3.39
CA GLY A 15 14.51 -5.71 3.40
C GLY A 15 13.78 -4.50 2.82
N ASN A 16 12.84 -4.68 1.89
CA ASN A 16 12.15 -3.56 1.24
C ASN A 16 10.78 -3.19 1.87
N PHE A 17 10.44 -3.83 3.00
CA PHE A 17 9.15 -3.65 3.67
C PHE A 17 8.88 -2.20 4.08
N ARG A 18 9.90 -1.49 4.59
CA ARG A 18 9.79 -0.08 4.99
C ARG A 18 9.44 0.82 3.80
N ALA A 19 9.99 0.56 2.62
CA ALA A 19 9.65 1.34 1.43
C ALA A 19 8.23 1.04 0.96
N MET A 20 7.79 -0.22 0.97
CA MET A 20 6.41 -0.56 0.61
C MET A 20 5.38 0.08 1.55
N GLN A 21 5.69 0.15 2.85
CA GLN A 21 4.85 0.87 3.81
C GLN A 21 4.80 2.37 3.50
N ARG A 22 5.92 2.99 3.08
CA ARG A 22 5.92 4.39 2.62
C ARG A 22 5.05 4.59 1.39
N VAL A 23 5.15 3.71 0.41
CA VAL A 23 4.31 3.72 -0.80
C VAL A 23 2.83 3.59 -0.42
N HIS A 24 2.48 2.61 0.43
CA HIS A 24 1.11 2.43 0.90
C HIS A 24 0.53 3.70 1.55
N ARG A 25 1.30 4.32 2.47
CA ARG A 25 0.89 5.59 3.11
C ARG A 25 0.79 6.75 2.12
N ALA A 26 1.66 6.79 1.10
CA ALA A 26 1.58 7.82 0.05
C ALA A 26 0.31 7.65 -0.80
N VAL A 27 -0.02 6.42 -1.18
CA VAL A 27 -1.25 6.10 -1.91
C VAL A 27 -2.49 6.48 -1.10
N GLU A 28 -2.52 6.18 0.20
CA GLU A 28 -3.62 6.60 1.09
C GLU A 28 -3.81 8.13 1.12
N ARG A 29 -2.71 8.88 1.28
CA ARG A 29 -2.77 10.35 1.30
C ARG A 29 -3.21 10.92 -0.05
N TYR A 30 -2.69 10.36 -1.14
CA TYR A 30 -3.07 10.77 -2.49
C TYR A 30 -4.55 10.50 -2.74
N TRP A 31 -5.04 9.33 -2.36
CA TRP A 31 -6.44 8.97 -2.49
C TRP A 31 -7.36 9.93 -1.70
N ARG A 32 -7.02 10.23 -0.43
CA ARG A 32 -7.77 11.22 0.36
C ARG A 32 -7.78 12.61 -0.32
N LYS A 33 -6.65 13.05 -0.87
CA LYS A 33 -6.55 14.32 -1.60
C LYS A 33 -7.45 14.30 -2.85
N MET A 34 -7.41 13.21 -3.62
CA MET A 34 -8.24 13.01 -4.81
C MET A 34 -9.75 13.03 -4.48
N LEU A 35 -10.16 12.42 -3.37
CA LEU A 35 -11.54 12.48 -2.92
C LEU A 35 -11.95 13.89 -2.49
N SER A 36 -11.03 14.61 -1.84
CA SER A 36 -11.23 16.02 -1.45
C SER A 36 -11.39 16.92 -2.66
N SER A 37 -10.64 16.70 -3.75
CA SER A 37 -10.78 17.48 -4.98
C SER A 37 -12.03 17.16 -5.79
N ARG A 38 -12.68 16.01 -5.55
CA ARG A 38 -13.89 15.59 -6.27
C ARG A 38 -15.19 15.97 -5.58
N SER A 39 -15.13 16.36 -4.31
CA SER A 39 -16.31 16.79 -3.56
C SER A 39 -16.41 18.31 -3.60
N TRP A 40 -17.52 18.83 -4.12
CA TRP A 40 -17.83 20.26 -4.04
C TRP A 40 -18.05 20.72 -2.58
N LYS A 41 -18.39 19.79 -1.66
CA LYS A 41 -18.63 20.05 -0.23
C LYS A 41 -17.37 20.17 0.64
N GLY A 42 -16.18 20.23 0.04
CA GLY A 42 -14.94 20.55 0.75
C GLY A 42 -14.07 19.36 1.17
N THR A 43 -13.04 19.66 1.96
CA THR A 43 -11.94 18.75 2.33
C THR A 43 -12.42 17.47 3.03
N VAL A 44 -12.00 16.30 2.53
CA VAL A 44 -12.25 15.01 3.18
C VAL A 44 -11.26 14.84 4.34
N TRP A 45 -11.79 14.90 5.56
CA TRP A 45 -11.02 14.69 6.78
C TRP A 45 -10.70 13.21 6.99
N TRP A 46 -9.65 12.92 7.76
CA TRP A 46 -9.24 11.54 8.05
C TRP A 46 -10.36 10.71 8.71
N LYS A 47 -11.20 11.32 9.56
CA LYS A 47 -12.37 10.65 10.17
C LYS A 47 -13.39 10.18 9.15
N GLN A 48 -13.60 10.94 8.06
CA GLN A 48 -14.50 10.57 6.96
C GLN A 48 -13.84 9.57 6.00
N PHE A 49 -12.52 9.62 5.88
CA PHE A 49 -11.76 8.70 5.04
C PHE A 49 -11.63 7.29 5.65
N GLN A 50 -11.57 7.18 6.99
CA GLN A 50 -11.51 5.89 7.70
C GLN A 50 -12.60 4.89 7.29
N PRO A 51 -13.90 5.23 7.30
CA PRO A 51 -14.94 4.28 6.87
C PRO A 51 -14.82 3.91 5.39
N ILE A 52 -14.43 4.85 4.52
CA ILE A 52 -14.17 4.57 3.10
C ILE A 52 -13.05 3.55 2.94
N LYS A 53 -11.96 3.72 3.71
CA LYS A 53 -10.83 2.77 3.75
C LYS A 53 -11.23 1.41 4.31
N THR A 54 -12.17 1.34 5.24
CA THR A 54 -12.69 0.07 5.76
C THR A 54 -13.54 -0.66 4.73
N GLN A 55 -14.39 0.08 3.99
CA GLN A 55 -15.24 -0.49 2.94
C GLN A 55 -14.44 -0.90 1.70
N PHE A 56 -13.42 -0.11 1.34
CA PHE A 56 -12.55 -0.35 0.19
C PHE A 56 -11.08 -0.42 0.63
N PRO A 57 -10.67 -1.52 1.28
CA PRO A 57 -9.32 -1.64 1.80
C PRO A 57 -8.30 -1.65 0.67
N LEU A 58 -7.31 -0.76 0.76
CA LEU A 58 -6.11 -0.87 -0.05
C LEU A 58 -5.35 -2.14 0.35
N LEU A 59 -4.78 -2.81 -0.64
CA LEU A 59 -3.91 -3.95 -0.40
C LEU A 59 -2.77 -3.51 0.52
N ARG A 60 -2.64 -4.14 1.68
CA ARG A 60 -1.53 -3.87 2.59
C ARG A 60 -0.27 -4.55 2.07
N PRO A 61 0.91 -3.93 2.24
CA PRO A 61 2.16 -4.59 1.90
C PRO A 61 2.32 -5.85 2.76
N ARG A 62 2.44 -7.00 2.11
CA ARG A 62 2.80 -8.29 2.73
C ARG A 62 4.19 -8.67 2.26
N LEU A 63 5.01 -9.17 3.19
CA LEU A 63 6.27 -9.82 2.83
C LEU A 63 5.96 -11.07 2.01
N TYR A 64 6.44 -11.12 0.78
CA TYR A 64 6.22 -12.24 -0.12
C TYR A 64 7.38 -13.24 -0.03
N LEU A 65 8.62 -12.74 0.11
CA LEU A 65 9.80 -13.55 0.45
C LEU A 65 10.38 -13.14 1.80
N PRO A 66 10.23 -13.96 2.86
CA PRO A 66 11.01 -13.80 4.08
C PRO A 66 12.48 -14.14 3.83
N TYR A 67 13.37 -13.60 4.66
CA TYR A 67 14.83 -13.73 4.50
C TYR A 67 15.30 -15.19 4.38
N ALA A 68 14.65 -16.11 5.10
CA ALA A 68 14.91 -17.55 5.03
C ALA A 68 14.71 -18.17 3.63
N LYS A 69 13.73 -17.69 2.85
CA LYS A 69 13.52 -18.13 1.46
C LYS A 69 14.48 -17.47 0.46
N LEU A 70 15.04 -16.32 0.84
CA LEU A 70 16.03 -15.59 0.05
C LEU A 70 17.38 -16.34 0.06
N GLN A 71 17.79 -16.85 1.22
CA GLN A 71 18.97 -17.70 1.35
C GLN A 71 18.88 -18.96 0.48
N ALA A 72 17.70 -19.59 0.39
CA ALA A 72 17.51 -20.79 -0.43
C ALA A 72 17.65 -20.54 -1.95
N ILE A 73 17.44 -19.30 -2.42
CA ILE A 73 17.54 -18.93 -3.85
C ILE A 73 18.96 -18.42 -4.18
N ALA A 74 19.64 -17.79 -3.22
CA ALA A 74 20.99 -17.23 -3.41
C ALA A 74 22.14 -18.26 -3.32
N VAL A 75 21.84 -19.52 -3.01
CA VAL A 75 22.82 -20.62 -2.88
C VAL A 75 22.96 -21.45 -4.17
N LEU A 76 22.27 -21.07 -5.25
CA LEU A 76 22.50 -21.59 -6.62
C LEU A 76 23.52 -20.72 -7.36
#